data_AF-A0A533RAT5-F1
#
_entry.id   AF-A0A533RAT5-F1
#
_cell.length_a   1.000
_cell.length_b   1.000
_cell.length_c   1.000
_cell.angle_alpha   90.00
_cell.angle_beta   90.00
_cell.angle_gamma   90.00
#
_symmetry.space_group_name_H-M   'P 1'
#
loop_
_entity.id
_entity.type
_entity.pdbx_description
1 polymer ?
#
loop_
_entity_poly.entity_id
_entity_poly.type
_entity_poly.pdbx_seq_one_letter_code
_entity_poly.pdbx_strand_id
1 'polypeptide(L)'
;MYERALVSIISARLAESRRTIQVVLGPRQVGKTTAVRQALERVRVPWHCASADTATSQSPAWLDEQWAQGRNLAAGGSAVLVIDEVQKVPDWSAWVKRLWDEDTFHERDLKVVLLGSSPLLMQQGLSESLAGRFEVLPATHWTWAECEAAFGWDLDTWIFHGGYPGGAPYLGEPARWRDFIVNGIVEATVSRDVLLMTRIDKPALLRRVFGLACEYSGRELTFEKMRAGLHDAGNTTTVAHYLDLLDAAGLVGALQKYSG
;
A
#
# COMPACT_ATOMS: atom_id res chain seq x y z
N MET A 1 -18.45 8.77 11.01
CA MET A 1 -17.32 8.38 10.14
C MET A 1 -17.62 6.98 9.63
N TYR A 2 -17.52 6.72 8.33
CA TYR A 2 -17.81 5.39 7.78
C TYR A 2 -16.74 4.37 8.22
N GLU A 3 -17.14 3.13 8.50
CA GLU A 3 -16.25 2.02 8.86
C GLU A 3 -16.22 0.99 7.72
N ARG A 4 -15.03 0.74 7.20
CA ARG A 4 -14.82 -0.23 6.11
C ARG A 4 -14.86 -1.66 6.64
N ALA A 5 -15.16 -2.62 5.78
CA ALA A 5 -15.06 -4.05 6.10
C ALA A 5 -13.66 -4.45 6.60
N LEU A 6 -12.62 -3.76 6.11
CA LEU A 6 -11.24 -3.91 6.55
C LEU A 6 -11.06 -3.76 8.08
N VAL A 7 -11.83 -2.91 8.73
CA VAL A 7 -11.77 -2.68 10.19
C VAL A 7 -12.05 -3.98 10.94
N SER A 8 -13.09 -4.70 10.54
CA SER A 8 -13.48 -5.97 11.15
C SER A 8 -12.43 -7.06 10.91
N ILE A 9 -11.82 -7.09 9.72
CA ILE A 9 -10.73 -8.02 9.40
C ILE A 9 -9.51 -7.76 10.27
N ILE A 10 -9.05 -6.51 10.35
CA ILE A 10 -7.90 -6.12 11.20
C ILE A 10 -8.19 -6.46 12.67
N SER A 11 -9.39 -6.12 13.16
CA SER A 11 -9.78 -6.40 14.55
C SER A 11 -9.76 -7.89 14.86
N ALA A 12 -10.26 -8.72 13.95
CA ALA A 12 -10.25 -10.18 14.10
C ALA A 12 -8.82 -10.71 14.17
N ARG A 13 -7.93 -10.28 13.26
CA ARG A 13 -6.51 -10.66 13.27
C ARG A 13 -5.77 -10.22 14.52
N LEU A 14 -6.07 -9.03 15.03
CA LEU A 14 -5.51 -8.54 16.28
C LEU A 14 -6.04 -9.27 17.52
N ALA A 15 -7.18 -9.96 17.43
CA ALA A 15 -7.69 -10.81 18.50
C ALA A 15 -7.03 -12.19 18.55
N GLU A 16 -6.47 -12.66 17.42
CA GLU A 16 -5.78 -13.95 17.34
C GLU A 16 -4.45 -13.95 18.12
N SER A 17 -3.92 -15.14 18.41
CA SER A 17 -2.57 -15.30 18.98
C SER A 17 -1.52 -14.69 18.04
N ARG A 18 -0.45 -14.10 18.59
CA ARG A 18 0.68 -13.58 17.82
C ARG A 18 1.33 -14.68 16.97
N ARG A 19 1.04 -14.70 15.66
CA ARG A 19 1.60 -15.65 14.67
C ARG A 19 2.27 -14.96 13.51
N THR A 20 1.62 -13.93 12.99
CA THR A 20 2.07 -13.17 11.82
C THR A 20 1.96 -11.67 12.10
N ILE A 21 2.89 -10.92 11.52
CA ILE A 21 2.83 -9.48 11.38
C ILE A 21 1.68 -9.16 10.42
N GLN A 22 0.78 -8.28 10.82
CA GLN A 22 -0.33 -7.86 9.97
C GLN A 22 0.14 -6.69 9.11
N VAL A 23 0.08 -6.82 7.79
CA VAL A 23 0.57 -5.79 6.87
C VAL A 23 -0.60 -5.20 6.10
N VAL A 24 -1.00 -3.98 6.42
CA VAL A 24 -2.09 -3.28 5.73
C VAL A 24 -1.53 -2.57 4.51
N LEU A 25 -1.73 -3.18 3.34
CA LEU A 25 -1.11 -2.76 2.10
C LEU A 25 -2.16 -2.25 1.11
N GLY A 26 -1.91 -1.11 0.47
CA GLY A 26 -2.81 -0.59 -0.55
C GLY A 26 -2.45 0.80 -1.03
N PRO A 27 -3.21 1.33 -2.01
CA PRO A 27 -2.92 2.62 -2.64
C PRO A 27 -2.92 3.78 -1.64
N ARG A 28 -2.33 4.89 -2.06
CA ARG A 28 -2.41 6.16 -1.32
C ARG A 28 -3.86 6.58 -1.13
N GLN A 29 -4.15 7.17 0.03
CA GLN A 29 -5.43 7.82 0.34
C GLN A 29 -6.69 6.93 0.27
N VAL A 30 -6.56 5.62 0.52
CA VAL A 30 -7.70 4.68 0.67
C VAL A 30 -8.21 4.52 2.12
N GLY A 31 -7.62 5.26 3.08
CA GLY A 31 -8.02 5.24 4.48
C GLY A 31 -7.37 4.14 5.34
N LYS A 32 -6.15 3.69 5.01
CA LYS A 32 -5.43 2.63 5.74
C LYS A 32 -5.25 2.95 7.23
N THR A 33 -4.62 4.10 7.54
CA THR A 33 -4.38 4.56 8.91
C THR A 33 -5.69 4.74 9.68
N THR A 34 -6.74 5.24 9.01
CA THR A 34 -8.08 5.36 9.60
C THR A 34 -8.64 3.99 9.97
N ALA A 35 -8.58 3.01 9.07
CA ALA A 35 -9.09 1.66 9.34
C ALA A 35 -8.33 0.96 10.48
N VAL A 36 -7.01 1.14 10.56
CA VAL A 36 -6.22 0.60 11.69
C VAL A 36 -6.60 1.28 13.00
N ARG A 37 -6.76 2.61 13.04
CA ARG A 37 -7.21 3.31 14.25
C ARG A 37 -8.59 2.83 14.72
N GLN A 38 -9.56 2.73 13.80
CA GLN A 38 -10.89 2.19 14.09
C GLN A 38 -10.82 0.74 14.61
N ALA A 39 -9.91 -0.08 14.09
CA ALA A 39 -9.71 -1.44 14.58
C ALA A 39 -9.07 -1.48 15.97
N LEU A 40 -8.12 -0.57 16.25
CA LEU A 40 -7.48 -0.45 17.57
C LEU A 40 -8.47 -0.01 18.65
N GLU A 41 -9.46 0.81 18.31
CA GLU A 41 -10.55 1.18 19.23
C GLU A 41 -11.43 -0.02 19.63
N ARG A 42 -11.42 -1.10 18.84
CA ARG A 42 -12.17 -2.33 19.13
C ARG A 42 -11.37 -3.37 19.91
N VAL A 43 -10.04 -3.28 19.95
CA VAL A 43 -9.22 -4.22 20.72
C VAL A 43 -9.12 -3.77 22.18
N ARG A 44 -9.05 -4.74 23.09
CA ARG A 44 -9.01 -4.49 24.54
C ARG A 44 -7.59 -4.47 25.13
N VAL A 45 -6.59 -4.50 24.27
CA VAL A 45 -5.18 -4.52 24.66
C VAL A 45 -4.57 -3.14 24.45
N PRO A 46 -3.57 -2.74 25.26
CA PRO A 46 -2.85 -1.49 25.04
C PRO A 46 -2.18 -1.49 23.67
N TRP A 47 -2.05 -0.30 23.09
CA TRP A 47 -1.44 -0.15 21.77
C TRP A 47 -0.58 1.11 21.67
N HIS A 48 0.44 1.05 20.81
CA HIS A 48 1.30 2.16 20.44
C HIS A 48 1.25 2.37 18.93
N CYS A 49 1.14 3.62 18.49
CA CYS A 49 1.15 3.99 17.07
C CYS A 49 2.27 4.98 16.82
N ALA A 50 3.12 4.68 15.84
CA ALA A 50 4.17 5.59 15.39
C ALA A 50 4.15 5.70 13.86
N SER A 51 4.50 6.86 13.32
CA SER A 51 4.61 7.08 11.88
C SER A 51 6.03 7.50 11.53
N ALA A 52 6.62 6.83 10.53
CA ALA A 52 7.93 7.21 10.01
C ALA A 52 7.88 8.43 9.06
N ASP A 53 6.69 9.02 8.84
CA ASP A 53 6.50 10.20 7.97
C ASP A 53 6.90 11.53 8.65
N THR A 54 6.99 11.56 9.98
CA THR A 54 7.08 12.83 10.74
C THR A 54 8.49 13.42 10.82
N ALA A 55 9.53 12.75 10.33
CA ALA A 55 10.92 13.23 10.39
C ALA A 55 11.68 13.05 9.08
N THR A 56 12.60 13.98 8.82
CA THR A 56 13.49 13.96 7.66
C THR A 56 14.52 12.84 7.84
N SER A 57 14.17 11.65 7.37
CA SER A 57 14.95 10.40 7.44
C SER A 57 15.05 9.79 8.84
N GLN A 58 14.24 8.76 9.09
CA GLN A 58 14.38 7.92 10.28
C GLN A 58 15.58 6.99 10.12
N SER A 59 16.35 6.77 11.19
CA SER A 59 17.37 5.71 11.22
C SER A 59 16.73 4.39 11.70
N PRO A 60 17.38 3.24 11.47
CA PRO A 60 16.92 1.97 12.05
C PRO A 60 16.75 2.00 13.58
N ALA A 61 17.52 2.84 14.28
CA ALA A 61 17.39 3.03 15.73
C ALA A 61 16.03 3.62 16.15
N TRP A 62 15.35 4.33 15.25
CA TRP A 62 13.98 4.78 15.51
C TRP A 62 13.02 3.59 15.66
N LEU A 63 13.19 2.52 14.86
CA LEU A 63 12.40 1.31 15.03
C LEU A 63 12.65 0.67 16.39
N ASP A 64 13.90 0.62 16.85
CA ASP A 64 14.24 0.11 18.19
C ASP A 64 13.50 0.88 19.29
N GLU A 65 13.45 2.21 19.19
CA GLU A 65 12.72 3.06 20.15
C GLU A 65 11.21 2.77 20.15
N GLN A 66 10.57 2.75 18.97
CA GLN A 66 9.13 2.50 18.88
C GLN A 66 8.78 1.07 19.32
N TRP A 67 9.67 0.11 19.04
CA TRP A 67 9.50 -1.26 19.48
C TRP A 67 9.64 -1.40 20.99
N ALA A 68 10.56 -0.67 21.62
CA ALA A 68 10.69 -0.62 23.07
C ALA A 68 9.42 -0.08 23.74
N GLN A 69 8.79 0.95 23.17
CA GLN A 69 7.47 1.43 23.66
C GLN A 69 6.41 0.33 23.59
N GLY A 70 6.33 -0.39 22.47
CA GLY A 70 5.43 -1.55 22.33
C GLY A 70 5.72 -2.66 23.36
N ARG A 71 7.00 -3.00 23.57
CA ARG A 71 7.44 -4.00 24.56
C ARG A 71 7.08 -3.59 25.99
N ASN A 72 7.18 -2.31 26.32
CA ASN A 72 6.79 -1.79 27.63
C ASN A 72 5.29 -1.98 27.88
N LEU A 73 4.44 -1.72 26.87
CA LEU A 73 3.01 -1.98 26.96
C LEU A 73 2.70 -3.49 27.10
N ALA A 74 3.46 -4.34 26.41
CA ALA A 74 3.34 -5.79 26.49
C ALA A 74 3.90 -6.39 27.80
N ALA A 75 4.52 -5.59 28.69
CA ALA A 75 5.05 -6.12 29.95
C ALA A 75 3.93 -6.70 30.86
N GLY A 76 2.71 -6.18 30.74
CA GLY A 76 1.52 -6.67 31.45
C GLY A 76 0.72 -7.74 30.72
N GLY A 77 1.18 -8.23 29.55
CA GLY A 77 0.48 -9.22 28.74
C GLY A 77 0.56 -8.92 27.24
N SER A 78 -0.58 -8.84 26.58
CA SER A 78 -0.65 -8.60 25.14
C SER A 78 -0.67 -7.10 24.83
N ALA A 79 0.01 -6.67 23.76
CA ALA A 79 -0.09 -5.30 23.24
C ALA A 79 0.01 -5.27 21.71
N VAL A 80 -0.37 -4.14 21.11
CA VAL A 80 -0.25 -3.91 19.65
C VAL A 80 0.71 -2.75 19.38
N LEU A 81 1.69 -2.99 18.51
CA LEU A 81 2.55 -1.96 17.93
C LEU A 81 2.13 -1.71 16.49
N VAL A 82 1.87 -0.46 16.14
CA VAL A 82 1.57 -0.04 14.78
C VAL A 82 2.65 0.90 14.28
N ILE A 83 3.28 0.54 13.17
CA ILE A 83 4.25 1.39 12.46
C ILE A 83 3.69 1.78 11.10
N ASP A 84 3.36 3.06 10.94
CA ASP A 84 2.90 3.64 9.70
C ASP A 84 4.07 4.16 8.86
N GLU A 85 3.96 4.01 7.54
CA GLU A 85 5.00 4.34 6.56
C GLU A 85 6.36 3.66 6.84
N VAL A 86 6.36 2.42 7.32
CA VAL A 86 7.58 1.69 7.75
C VAL A 86 8.66 1.65 6.67
N GLN A 87 8.26 1.63 5.39
CA GLN A 87 9.18 1.59 4.25
C GLN A 87 10.05 2.86 4.08
N LYS A 88 9.76 3.92 4.85
CA LYS A 88 10.62 5.11 4.90
C LYS A 88 11.85 4.94 5.79
N VAL A 89 11.87 3.91 6.64
CA VAL A 89 13.04 3.57 7.45
C VAL A 89 14.01 2.75 6.57
N PRO A 90 15.29 3.13 6.47
CA PRO A 90 16.30 2.31 5.80
C PRO A 90 16.39 0.92 6.41
N ASP A 91 16.60 -0.12 5.59
CA ASP A 91 16.73 -1.52 6.01
C ASP A 91 15.63 -2.03 6.95
N TRP A 92 14.43 -1.43 6.87
CA TRP A 92 13.34 -1.67 7.81
C TRP A 92 12.97 -3.15 7.92
N SER A 93 12.98 -3.89 6.80
CA SER A 93 12.51 -5.27 6.76
C SER A 93 13.43 -6.22 7.52
N ALA A 94 14.74 -6.03 7.40
CA ALA A 94 15.75 -6.76 8.17
C ALA A 94 15.67 -6.41 9.66
N TRP A 95 15.43 -5.13 9.99
CA TRP A 95 15.27 -4.68 11.38
C TRP A 95 14.01 -5.24 12.04
N VAL A 96 12.86 -5.14 11.35
CA VAL A 96 11.58 -5.72 11.79
C VAL A 96 11.74 -7.23 12.00
N LYS A 97 12.40 -7.94 11.08
CA LYS A 97 12.66 -9.37 11.22
C LYS A 97 13.43 -9.68 12.50
N ARG A 98 14.52 -8.96 12.76
CA ARG A 98 15.34 -9.12 13.96
C ARG A 98 14.51 -8.92 15.23
N LEU A 99 13.76 -7.81 15.31
CA LEU A 99 12.95 -7.47 16.48
C LEU A 99 11.80 -8.46 16.71
N TRP A 100 11.16 -8.92 15.64
CA TRP A 100 10.11 -9.93 15.68
C TRP A 100 10.61 -11.30 16.14
N ASP A 101 11.77 -11.74 15.64
CA ASP A 101 12.38 -13.00 16.03
C ASP A 101 12.86 -12.95 17.50
N GLU A 102 13.41 -11.81 17.95
CA GLU A 102 13.78 -11.56 19.35
C GLU A 102 12.57 -11.65 20.30
N ASP A 103 11.46 -11.01 19.94
CA ASP A 103 10.21 -11.10 20.72
C ASP A 103 9.66 -12.53 20.76
N THR A 104 9.83 -13.30 19.68
CA THR A 104 9.44 -14.71 19.63
C THR A 104 10.31 -15.55 20.58
N PHE A 105 11.61 -15.32 20.59
CA PHE A 105 12.55 -16.01 21.49
C PHE A 105 12.27 -15.70 22.97
N HIS A 106 11.86 -14.47 23.28
CA HIS A 106 11.53 -14.04 24.64
C HIS A 106 10.04 -14.19 25.00
N GLU A 107 9.26 -14.90 24.18
CA GLU A 107 7.82 -15.16 24.40
C GLU A 107 7.00 -13.89 24.68
N ARG A 108 7.36 -12.76 24.04
CA ARG A 108 6.65 -11.48 24.18
C ARG A 108 5.42 -11.46 23.26
N ASP A 109 4.24 -11.25 23.84
CA ASP A 109 2.99 -11.13 23.08
C ASP A 109 2.75 -9.70 22.54
N LEU A 110 3.75 -9.19 21.80
CA LEU A 110 3.64 -7.93 21.06
C LEU A 110 3.20 -8.21 19.62
N LYS A 111 1.93 -7.90 19.32
CA LYS A 111 1.38 -7.98 17.95
C LYS A 111 1.82 -6.76 17.17
N VAL A 112 2.19 -6.95 15.90
CA VAL A 112 2.74 -5.87 15.07
C VAL A 112 1.85 -5.68 13.84
N VAL A 113 1.50 -4.41 13.58
CA VAL A 113 0.84 -3.96 12.36
C VAL A 113 1.77 -3.02 11.62
N LEU A 114 2.03 -3.31 10.36
CA LEU A 114 2.80 -2.43 9.47
C LEU A 114 1.88 -1.84 8.42
N LEU A 115 2.02 -0.54 8.18
CA LEU A 115 1.37 0.14 7.06
C LEU A 115 2.43 0.78 6.17
N GLY A 116 2.10 0.90 4.88
CA GLY A 116 2.89 1.65 3.93
C GLY A 116 2.07 2.18 2.78
N SER A 117 2.30 3.43 2.38
CA SER A 117 1.64 4.04 1.23
C SER A 117 2.22 3.65 -0.12
N SER A 118 3.40 3.02 -0.15
CA SER A 118 4.04 2.50 -1.36
C SER A 118 3.94 0.98 -1.38
N PRO A 119 3.02 0.39 -2.16
CA PRO A 119 2.89 -1.06 -2.29
C PRO A 119 4.19 -1.71 -2.77
N LEU A 120 4.87 -1.08 -3.72
CA LEU A 120 6.10 -1.58 -4.33
C LEU A 120 7.23 -1.69 -3.28
N LEU A 121 7.51 -0.60 -2.54
CA LEU A 121 8.59 -0.58 -1.53
C LEU A 121 8.31 -1.57 -0.39
N MET A 122 7.05 -1.68 0.01
CA MET A 122 6.62 -2.66 1.00
C MET A 122 6.84 -4.09 0.49
N GLN A 123 6.39 -4.41 -0.73
CA GLN A 123 6.54 -5.75 -1.31
C GLN A 123 8.01 -6.18 -1.39
N GLN A 124 8.90 -5.29 -1.83
CA GLN A 124 10.34 -5.57 -1.86
C GLN A 124 10.84 -5.97 -0.46
N GLY A 125 10.64 -5.12 0.55
CA GLY A 125 11.13 -5.41 1.89
C GLY A 125 10.50 -6.66 2.51
N LEU A 126 9.20 -6.90 2.29
CA LEU A 126 8.51 -8.10 2.75
C LEU A 126 9.11 -9.37 2.14
N SER A 127 9.37 -9.35 0.82
CA SER A 127 9.90 -10.49 0.08
C SER A 127 11.36 -10.83 0.44
N GLU A 128 12.18 -9.82 0.75
CA GLU A 128 13.60 -10.00 1.04
C GLU A 128 13.85 -10.59 2.43
N SER A 129 13.11 -10.15 3.45
CA SER A 129 13.46 -10.45 4.86
C SER A 129 12.33 -11.05 5.70
N LEU A 130 11.06 -10.92 5.31
CA LEU A 130 9.92 -11.28 6.17
C LEU A 130 9.13 -12.50 5.69
N ALA A 131 9.64 -13.25 4.71
CA ALA A 131 8.98 -14.45 4.18
C ALA A 131 8.48 -15.38 5.32
N GLY A 132 7.20 -15.72 5.27
CA GLY A 132 6.52 -16.59 6.24
C GLY A 132 6.20 -15.94 7.61
N ARG A 133 6.48 -14.65 7.81
CA ARG A 133 6.24 -13.93 9.10
C ARG A 133 5.11 -12.92 9.02
N PHE A 134 4.49 -12.70 7.86
CA PHE A 134 3.44 -11.71 7.68
C PHE A 134 2.21 -12.26 6.99
N GLU A 135 1.08 -11.59 7.20
CA GLU A 135 -0.14 -11.71 6.43
C GLU A 135 -0.46 -10.34 5.82
N VAL A 136 -0.70 -10.30 4.51
CA VAL A 136 -1.10 -9.06 3.83
C VAL A 136 -2.61 -8.90 3.94
N LEU A 137 -3.02 -7.76 4.48
CA LEU A 137 -4.41 -7.31 4.52
C LEU A 137 -4.59 -6.23 3.44
N PRO A 138 -5.15 -6.58 2.27
CA PRO A 138 -5.26 -5.64 1.15
C PRO A 138 -6.29 -4.55 1.48
N ALA A 139 -5.83 -3.31 1.56
CA ALA A 139 -6.64 -2.11 1.62
C ALA A 139 -6.87 -1.57 0.21
N THR A 140 -7.80 -2.18 -0.53
CA THR A 140 -8.10 -1.77 -1.90
C THR A 140 -8.75 -0.38 -1.96
N HIS A 141 -8.87 0.15 -3.19
CA HIS A 141 -9.83 1.21 -3.50
C HIS A 141 -11.23 0.85 -2.97
N TRP A 142 -12.03 1.87 -2.72
CA TRP A 142 -13.36 1.69 -2.15
C TRP A 142 -14.27 1.03 -3.17
N THR A 143 -14.91 -0.06 -2.74
CA THR A 143 -15.89 -0.76 -3.55
C THR A 143 -17.10 0.13 -3.83
N TRP A 144 -17.88 -0.22 -4.85
CA TRP A 144 -19.16 0.44 -5.12
C TRP A 144 -20.03 0.54 -3.86
N ALA A 145 -20.24 -0.59 -3.17
CA ALA A 145 -21.05 -0.63 -1.94
C ALA A 145 -20.50 0.26 -0.82
N GLU A 146 -19.16 0.40 -0.71
CA GLU A 146 -18.56 1.33 0.26
C GLU A 146 -18.84 2.79 -0.11
N CYS A 147 -18.72 3.16 -1.39
CA CYS A 147 -18.99 4.52 -1.85
C CYS A 147 -20.49 4.88 -1.79
N GLU A 148 -21.38 3.94 -2.14
CA GLU A 148 -22.82 4.09 -1.99
C GLU A 148 -23.18 4.36 -0.52
N ALA A 149 -22.71 3.50 0.40
CA ALA A 149 -23.05 3.61 1.81
C ALA A 149 -22.43 4.85 2.49
N ALA A 150 -21.23 5.27 2.09
CA ALA A 150 -20.50 6.35 2.75
C ALA A 150 -20.76 7.74 2.16
N PHE A 151 -20.98 7.81 0.85
CA PHE A 151 -21.07 9.06 0.10
C PHE A 151 -22.40 9.23 -0.66
N GLY A 152 -23.25 8.19 -0.72
CA GLY A 152 -24.51 8.22 -1.47
C GLY A 152 -24.29 8.31 -2.98
N TRP A 153 -23.16 7.83 -3.49
CA TRP A 153 -22.90 7.79 -4.92
C TRP A 153 -23.89 6.88 -5.62
N ASP A 154 -24.11 7.09 -6.92
CA ASP A 154 -24.71 6.12 -7.83
C ASP A 154 -23.61 5.33 -8.60
N LEU A 155 -24.02 4.28 -9.31
CA LEU A 155 -23.09 3.41 -10.01
C LEU A 155 -22.31 4.18 -11.09
N ASP A 156 -22.95 5.10 -11.81
CA ASP A 156 -22.32 5.88 -12.87
C ASP A 156 -21.23 6.81 -12.32
N THR A 157 -21.51 7.48 -11.19
CA THR A 157 -20.52 8.28 -10.45
C THR A 157 -19.34 7.42 -10.05
N TRP A 158 -19.58 6.22 -9.50
CA TRP A 158 -18.50 5.31 -9.10
C TRP A 158 -17.70 4.78 -10.29
N ILE A 159 -18.33 4.43 -11.41
CA ILE A 159 -17.63 3.99 -12.63
C ILE A 159 -16.73 5.11 -13.18
N PHE A 160 -17.23 6.35 -13.21
CA PHE A 160 -16.48 7.47 -13.77
C PHE A 160 -15.36 7.96 -12.86
N HIS A 161 -15.61 8.04 -11.55
CA HIS A 161 -14.67 8.58 -10.56
C HIS A 161 -13.86 7.53 -9.81
N GLY A 162 -14.17 6.24 -9.97
CA GLY A 162 -13.50 5.13 -9.29
C GLY A 162 -13.63 5.14 -7.76
N GLY A 163 -13.07 4.12 -7.12
CA GLY A 163 -13.07 3.95 -5.66
C GLY A 163 -12.07 4.83 -4.89
N TYR A 164 -11.94 6.12 -5.24
CA TYR A 164 -10.98 7.04 -4.62
C TYR A 164 -11.65 7.96 -3.58
N PRO A 165 -11.75 7.56 -2.30
CA PRO A 165 -12.50 8.32 -1.29
C PRO A 165 -11.91 9.72 -1.06
N GLY A 166 -10.59 9.90 -1.21
CA GLY A 166 -9.96 11.22 -1.10
C GLY A 166 -10.36 12.19 -2.21
N GLY A 167 -10.86 11.67 -3.34
CA GLY A 167 -11.39 12.45 -4.46
C GLY A 167 -12.84 12.84 -4.29
N ALA A 168 -13.57 12.23 -3.34
CA ALA A 168 -15.00 12.45 -3.16
C ALA A 168 -15.41 13.92 -2.91
N PRO A 169 -14.64 14.74 -2.16
CA PRO A 169 -14.96 16.15 -2.01
C PRO A 169 -14.89 16.97 -3.30
N TYR A 170 -14.28 16.44 -4.37
CA TYR A 170 -14.03 17.18 -5.62
C TYR A 170 -14.95 16.77 -6.77
N LEU A 171 -15.98 15.96 -6.54
CA LEU A 171 -16.88 15.48 -7.61
C LEU A 171 -17.51 16.61 -8.43
N GLY A 172 -17.90 17.72 -7.78
CA GLY A 172 -18.44 18.90 -8.44
C GLY A 172 -17.41 19.78 -9.15
N GLU A 173 -16.12 19.46 -9.04
CA GLU A 173 -15.01 20.27 -9.53
C GLU A 173 -14.04 19.40 -10.38
N PRO A 174 -14.38 19.11 -11.66
CA PRO A 174 -13.65 18.14 -12.48
C PRO A 174 -12.16 18.40 -12.61
N ALA A 175 -11.75 19.68 -12.64
CA ALA A 175 -10.34 20.06 -12.68
C ALA A 175 -9.58 19.65 -11.41
N ARG A 176 -10.19 19.86 -10.22
CA ARG A 176 -9.60 19.49 -8.93
C ARG A 176 -9.60 17.99 -8.73
N TRP A 177 -10.67 17.30 -9.15
CA TRP A 177 -10.70 15.84 -9.11
C TRP A 177 -9.60 15.23 -9.99
N ARG A 178 -9.43 15.73 -11.22
CA ARG A 178 -8.35 15.28 -12.11
C ARG A 178 -6.97 15.55 -11.52
N ASP A 179 -6.75 16.75 -10.98
CA ASP A 179 -5.48 17.10 -10.34
C ASP A 179 -5.17 16.17 -9.16
N PHE A 180 -6.17 15.87 -8.32
CA PHE A 180 -6.04 14.92 -7.22
C PHE A 180 -5.62 13.52 -7.71
N ILE A 181 -6.27 12.98 -8.75
CA ILE A 181 -5.92 11.65 -9.28
C ILE A 181 -4.53 11.66 -9.92
N VAL A 182 -4.25 12.60 -10.80
CA VAL A 182 -3.00 12.62 -11.58
C VAL A 182 -1.81 12.97 -10.68
N ASN A 183 -1.89 14.06 -9.92
CA ASN A 183 -0.75 14.55 -9.15
C ASN A 183 -0.68 13.96 -7.74
N GLY A 184 -1.85 13.73 -7.11
CA GLY A 184 -1.92 13.19 -5.75
C GLY A 184 -1.70 11.68 -5.66
N ILE A 185 -2.16 10.93 -6.66
CA ILE A 185 -2.07 9.46 -6.68
C ILE A 185 -1.06 8.96 -7.71
N VAL A 186 -1.26 9.26 -9.00
CA VAL A 186 -0.46 8.66 -10.09
C VAL A 186 0.99 9.11 -10.02
N GLU A 187 1.25 10.42 -10.05
CA GLU A 187 2.63 10.95 -10.02
C GLU A 187 3.32 10.64 -8.70
N ALA A 188 2.57 10.55 -7.60
CA ALA A 188 3.09 10.10 -6.32
C ALA A 188 3.71 8.71 -6.41
N THR A 189 3.05 7.79 -7.11
CA THR A 189 3.52 6.41 -7.27
C THR A 189 4.58 6.30 -8.37
N VAL A 190 4.32 6.86 -9.56
CA VAL A 190 5.24 6.75 -10.71
C VAL A 190 6.55 7.49 -10.46
N SER A 191 6.50 8.71 -9.94
CA SER A 191 7.69 9.56 -9.83
C SER A 191 8.44 9.41 -8.51
N ARG A 192 7.79 8.94 -7.43
CA ARG A 192 8.49 8.71 -6.16
C ARG A 192 8.74 7.24 -5.94
N ASP A 193 7.68 6.43 -5.88
CA ASP A 193 7.80 5.06 -5.42
C ASP A 193 8.58 4.18 -6.42
N VAL A 194 8.25 4.25 -7.72
CA VAL A 194 8.94 3.47 -8.75
C VAL A 194 10.41 3.90 -8.96
N LEU A 195 10.66 5.22 -8.97
CA LEU A 195 12.02 5.76 -9.19
C LEU A 195 12.98 5.50 -8.01
N LEU A 196 12.46 5.31 -6.79
CA LEU A 196 13.28 5.01 -5.62
C LEU A 196 13.77 3.55 -5.60
N MET A 197 13.07 2.64 -6.27
CA MET A 197 13.36 1.20 -6.20
C MET A 197 14.28 0.72 -7.29
N THR A 198 14.15 1.28 -8.48
CA THR A 198 14.96 0.88 -9.62
C THR A 198 15.37 2.10 -10.42
N ARG A 199 16.56 2.02 -11.02
CA ARG A 199 17.02 3.02 -11.96
C ARG A 199 16.15 2.94 -13.21
N ILE A 200 15.30 3.94 -13.40
CA ILE A 200 14.52 4.10 -14.65
C ILE A 200 15.32 4.98 -15.62
N ASP A 201 15.86 4.38 -16.66
CA ASP A 201 16.63 5.12 -17.67
C ASP A 201 15.77 6.05 -18.53
N LYS A 202 14.48 5.72 -18.72
CA LYS A 202 13.53 6.52 -19.53
C LYS A 202 12.22 6.83 -18.78
N PRO A 203 12.21 7.73 -17.79
CA PRO A 203 11.00 8.04 -17.01
C PRO A 203 9.83 8.59 -17.86
N ALA A 204 10.13 9.32 -18.94
CA ALA A 204 9.12 9.79 -19.88
C ALA A 204 8.48 8.64 -20.70
N LEU A 205 9.21 7.55 -20.94
CA LEU A 205 8.65 6.36 -21.57
C LEU A 205 7.72 5.62 -20.60
N LEU A 206 8.10 5.45 -19.34
CA LEU A 206 7.24 4.86 -18.31
C LEU A 206 5.87 5.57 -18.22
N ARG A 207 5.86 6.90 -18.18
CA ARG A 207 4.61 7.69 -18.19
C ARG A 207 3.76 7.46 -19.43
N ARG A 208 4.38 7.35 -20.60
CA ARG A 208 3.67 7.09 -21.86
C ARG A 208 3.12 5.66 -21.92
N VAL A 209 3.86 4.67 -21.41
CA VAL A 209 3.38 3.29 -21.24
C VAL A 209 2.15 3.28 -20.34
N PHE A 210 2.20 3.96 -19.19
CA PHE A 210 1.04 4.08 -18.29
C PHE A 210 -0.17 4.72 -18.99
N GLY A 211 0.01 5.86 -19.66
CA GLY A 211 -1.08 6.53 -20.38
C GLY A 211 -1.70 5.66 -21.47
N LEU A 212 -0.86 4.97 -22.26
CA LEU A 212 -1.32 4.06 -23.29
C LEU A 212 -2.06 2.86 -22.69
N ALA A 213 -1.59 2.30 -21.58
CA ALA A 213 -2.29 1.22 -20.91
C ALA A 213 -3.69 1.64 -20.42
N CYS A 214 -3.84 2.88 -19.91
CA CYS A 214 -5.14 3.42 -19.54
C CYS A 214 -6.09 3.55 -20.74
N GLU A 215 -5.60 4.00 -21.91
CA GLU A 215 -6.41 4.11 -23.14
C GLU A 215 -6.88 2.75 -23.67
N TYR A 216 -6.10 1.70 -23.42
CA TYR A 216 -6.40 0.33 -23.82
C TYR A 216 -7.02 -0.51 -22.70
N SER A 217 -7.51 0.13 -21.63
CA SER A 217 -8.19 -0.57 -20.53
C SER A 217 -9.34 -1.44 -21.07
N GLY A 218 -9.34 -2.72 -20.68
CA GLY A 218 -10.33 -3.71 -21.12
C GLY A 218 -10.15 -4.23 -22.55
N ARG A 219 -9.02 -3.95 -23.23
CA ARG A 219 -8.75 -4.41 -24.61
C ARG A 219 -7.57 -5.36 -24.67
N GLU A 220 -7.58 -6.27 -25.64
CA GLU A 220 -6.39 -7.08 -25.94
C GLU A 220 -5.30 -6.25 -26.61
N LEU A 221 -4.08 -6.32 -26.08
CA LEU A 221 -2.93 -5.60 -26.59
C LEU A 221 -1.68 -6.48 -26.61
N THR A 222 -0.92 -6.43 -27.70
CA THR A 222 0.41 -7.08 -27.77
C THR A 222 1.50 -6.05 -27.47
N PHE A 223 2.66 -6.51 -27.00
CA PHE A 223 3.78 -5.61 -26.76
C PHE A 223 4.26 -4.92 -28.05
N GLU A 224 4.15 -5.55 -29.24
CA GLU A 224 4.46 -4.85 -30.49
C GLU A 224 3.49 -3.71 -30.79
N LYS A 225 2.18 -3.92 -30.59
CA LYS A 225 1.16 -2.87 -30.78
C LYS A 225 1.40 -1.71 -29.83
N MET A 226 1.69 -2.01 -28.56
CA MET A 226 2.01 -0.97 -27.58
C MET A 226 3.26 -0.19 -28.00
N ARG A 227 4.32 -0.90 -28.40
CA ARG A 227 5.59 -0.28 -28.85
C ARG A 227 5.40 0.61 -30.08
N ALA A 228 4.57 0.22 -31.04
CA ALA A 228 4.28 1.00 -32.24
C ALA A 228 3.62 2.36 -31.94
N GLY A 229 2.82 2.43 -30.86
CA GLY A 229 2.21 3.68 -30.38
C GLY A 229 3.15 4.57 -29.55
N LEU A 230 4.35 4.10 -29.22
CA LEU A 230 5.28 4.77 -28.30
C LEU A 230 6.52 5.27 -29.03
N HIS A 231 6.74 6.58 -29.02
CA HIS A 231 7.97 7.17 -29.56
C HIS A 231 9.19 6.83 -28.69
N ASP A 232 10.29 6.37 -29.30
CA ASP A 232 11.54 6.00 -28.61
C ASP A 232 11.37 4.90 -27.53
N ALA A 233 10.46 3.96 -27.79
CA ALA A 233 10.13 2.87 -26.86
C ALA A 233 11.26 1.85 -26.63
N GLY A 234 12.29 1.83 -27.48
CA GLY A 234 13.34 0.82 -27.42
C GLY A 234 12.82 -0.57 -27.81
N ASN A 235 13.11 -1.58 -26.97
CA ASN A 235 12.70 -2.97 -27.18
C ASN A 235 11.40 -3.28 -26.41
N THR A 236 10.65 -4.30 -26.86
CA THR A 236 9.45 -4.82 -26.18
C THR A 236 9.73 -5.27 -24.76
N THR A 237 10.95 -5.72 -24.44
CA THR A 237 11.37 -6.07 -23.08
C THR A 237 11.36 -4.86 -22.12
N THR A 238 11.68 -3.66 -22.61
CA THR A 238 11.58 -2.42 -21.81
C THR A 238 10.12 -2.09 -21.49
N VAL A 239 9.23 -2.24 -22.48
CA VAL A 239 7.79 -2.02 -22.31
C VAL A 239 7.19 -3.03 -21.33
N ALA A 240 7.54 -4.32 -21.47
CA ALA A 240 7.11 -5.37 -20.56
C ALA A 240 7.58 -5.09 -19.12
N HIS A 241 8.86 -4.76 -18.94
CA HIS A 241 9.40 -4.40 -17.62
C HIS A 241 8.68 -3.20 -16.99
N TYR A 242 8.34 -2.17 -17.77
CA TYR A 242 7.59 -1.02 -17.27
C TYR A 242 6.15 -1.38 -16.89
N LEU A 243 5.51 -2.30 -17.61
CA LEU A 243 4.20 -2.82 -17.22
C LEU A 243 4.29 -3.62 -15.92
N ASP A 244 5.30 -4.47 -15.75
CA ASP A 244 5.51 -5.23 -14.51
C ASP A 244 5.69 -4.28 -13.30
N LEU A 245 6.44 -3.18 -13.48
CA LEU A 245 6.60 -2.16 -12.44
C LEU A 245 5.29 -1.44 -12.12
N LEU A 246 4.48 -1.10 -13.14
CA LEU A 246 3.18 -0.46 -12.94
C LEU A 246 2.17 -1.40 -12.26
N ASP A 247 2.23 -2.70 -12.55
CA ASP A 247 1.39 -3.73 -11.93
C ASP A 247 1.75 -3.91 -10.45
N ALA A 248 3.05 -4.09 -10.17
CA ALA A 248 3.54 -4.21 -8.80
C ALA A 248 3.29 -2.92 -7.98
N ALA A 249 3.24 -1.76 -8.63
CA ALA A 249 2.84 -0.49 -8.02
C ALA A 249 1.33 -0.34 -7.81
N GLY A 250 0.51 -1.26 -8.35
CA GLY A 250 -0.95 -1.26 -8.25
C GLY A 250 -1.64 -0.25 -9.17
N LEU A 251 -0.96 0.19 -10.24
CA LEU A 251 -1.49 1.17 -11.20
C LEU A 251 -2.13 0.51 -12.44
N VAL A 252 -1.45 -0.47 -13.04
CA VAL A 252 -1.91 -1.16 -14.26
C VAL A 252 -1.50 -2.62 -14.20
N GLY A 253 -2.47 -3.54 -14.20
CA GLY A 253 -2.22 -4.97 -14.29
C GLY A 253 -2.70 -5.56 -15.61
N ALA A 254 -1.90 -6.46 -16.19
CA ALA A 254 -2.28 -7.20 -17.37
C ALA A 254 -2.94 -8.54 -16.99
N LEU A 255 -4.09 -8.85 -17.59
CA LEU A 255 -4.66 -10.19 -17.50
C LEU A 255 -3.99 -11.08 -18.56
N GLN A 256 -3.20 -12.05 -18.10
CA GLN A 256 -2.58 -13.01 -18.99
C GLN A 256 -3.63 -13.94 -19.59
N LYS A 257 -3.39 -14.38 -20.84
CA LYS A 257 -4.22 -15.43 -21.44
C LYS A 257 -4.12 -16.68 -20.58
N TYR A 258 -5.25 -17.31 -20.30
CA TYR A 258 -5.26 -18.59 -19.61
C TYR A 258 -4.52 -19.64 -20.46
N SER A 259 -3.36 -20.07 -20.00
CA SER A 259 -2.66 -21.26 -20.47
C SER A 259 -2.74 -22.30 -19.36
N GLY A 260 -3.59 -23.30 -19.54
CA GLY A 260 -3.77 -24.40 -18.58
C GLY A 260 -2.53 -25.27 -18.41
#